data_AF-A0A9C6X938-F1
#
_entry.id   AF-A0A9C6X938-F1
#
_cell.length_a   1.000
_cell.length_b   1.000
_cell.length_c   1.000
_cell.angle_alpha   90.00
_cell.angle_beta   90.00
_cell.angle_gamma   90.00
#
_symmetry.space_group_name_H-M   'P 1'
#
loop_
_entity.id
_entity.type
_entity.pdbx_description
1 polymer ?
#
loop_
_entity_poly.entity_id
_entity_poly.type
_entity_poly.pdbx_seq_one_letter_code
_entity_poly.pdbx_strand_id
1 'polypeptide(L)'
;MQHGEGPRLVAPLLAVLVLSSARRSHDKTHLEVRPTFIRPCKINNNAVKAADAVFAMRGRTTVVFHLNVTVSRSVARWSKSTAVIEQCDQTVSAATCSTFRTFEFHDICAVMMSAAMPWARVLASIRPKMSCPVTKGKYTLSNGSLAMDLLNAVSGPLRLEGFVWRALSQAVDSRGDPHICLDSAGEFFRVRNRPKVKGIDGLASDKA
;
A
#
# COMPACT_ATOMS: atom_id res chain seq x y z
N MET A 1 38.11 -13.49 -6.42
CA MET A 1 37.62 -12.47 -5.47
C MET A 1 36.80 -11.47 -6.25
N GLN A 2 35.47 -11.61 -6.25
CA GLN A 2 34.56 -10.71 -6.95
C GLN A 2 33.99 -9.70 -5.94
N HIS A 3 34.20 -8.42 -6.21
CA HIS A 3 33.60 -7.32 -5.47
C HIS A 3 32.10 -7.25 -5.78
N GLY A 4 31.26 -7.51 -4.78
CA GLY A 4 29.82 -7.29 -4.87
C GLY A 4 29.50 -5.81 -4.73
N GLU A 5 29.02 -5.19 -5.80
CA GLU A 5 28.33 -3.90 -5.75
C GLU A 5 27.05 -4.05 -4.90
N GLY A 6 27.01 -3.36 -3.76
CA GLY A 6 25.85 -3.31 -2.89
C GLY A 6 24.68 -2.53 -3.51
N PRO A 7 23.43 -2.81 -3.09
CA PRO A 7 22.24 -2.21 -3.67
C PRO A 7 22.13 -0.72 -3.33
N ARG A 8 22.50 0.15 -4.28
CA ARG A 8 22.23 1.59 -4.28
C ARG A 8 20.77 1.85 -4.67
N LEU A 9 19.82 1.66 -3.75
CA LEU A 9 18.39 1.96 -4.01
C LEU A 9 17.70 2.79 -2.92
N VAL A 10 18.46 3.41 -2.01
CA VAL A 10 17.88 4.27 -0.95
C VAL A 10 17.85 5.77 -1.33
N ALA A 11 18.57 6.17 -2.39
CA ALA A 11 18.80 7.59 -2.69
C ALA A 11 17.62 8.40 -3.29
N PRO A 12 16.66 7.87 -4.08
CA PRO A 12 15.70 8.75 -4.76
C PRO A 12 14.49 9.15 -3.89
N LEU A 13 14.28 8.56 -2.71
CA LEU A 13 13.13 8.88 -1.84
C LEU A 13 13.36 10.12 -0.95
N LEU A 14 14.62 10.44 -0.62
CA LEU A 14 14.94 11.58 0.25
C LEU A 14 14.92 12.93 -0.49
N ALA A 15 15.06 12.94 -1.82
CA ALA A 15 15.02 14.18 -2.61
C ALA A 15 13.61 14.79 -2.76
N VAL A 16 12.55 14.05 -2.43
CA VAL A 16 11.15 14.52 -2.54
C VAL A 16 10.76 15.49 -1.41
N LEU A 17 11.55 15.56 -0.34
CA LEU A 17 11.22 16.38 0.83
C LEU A 17 11.47 17.90 0.67
N VAL A 18 12.13 18.35 -0.40
CA VAL A 18 12.53 19.77 -0.57
C VAL A 18 11.61 20.58 -1.51
N LEU A 19 10.56 19.99 -2.10
CA LEU A 19 9.69 20.67 -3.08
C LEU A 19 8.24 20.93 -2.59
N SER A 20 8.04 21.21 -1.30
CA SER A 20 6.68 21.39 -0.74
C SER A 20 6.12 22.83 -0.75
N SER A 21 6.79 23.81 -1.37
CA SER A 21 6.35 25.22 -1.35
C SER A 21 5.72 25.76 -2.64
N ALA A 22 5.62 24.98 -3.73
CA ALA A 22 4.88 25.40 -4.93
C ALA A 22 3.40 24.96 -4.91
N ARG A 23 2.69 25.18 -3.80
CA ARG A 23 1.23 25.01 -3.72
C ARG A 23 0.50 26.25 -4.25
N ARG A 24 0.51 26.46 -5.56
CA ARG A 24 -0.48 27.31 -6.24
C ARG A 24 -0.77 26.78 -7.64
N SER A 25 -1.64 25.79 -7.72
CA SER A 25 -2.59 25.74 -8.82
C SER A 25 -3.80 24.91 -8.43
N HIS A 26 -4.93 25.34 -8.96
CA HIS A 26 -6.26 24.76 -8.89
C HIS A 26 -6.31 23.29 -9.30
N ASP A 27 -5.87 22.38 -8.44
CA ASP A 27 -6.18 20.98 -8.71
C ASP A 27 -7.66 20.74 -8.35
N LYS A 28 -8.51 20.92 -9.36
CA LYS A 28 -9.94 20.58 -9.31
C LYS A 28 -10.13 19.08 -9.11
N THR A 29 -9.08 18.28 -9.02
CA THR A 29 -9.13 16.84 -8.87
C THR A 29 -8.24 16.36 -7.72
N HIS A 30 -8.50 15.15 -7.23
CA HIS A 30 -7.59 14.40 -6.37
C HIS A 30 -7.59 12.93 -6.77
N LEU A 31 -6.50 12.23 -6.50
CA LEU A 31 -6.39 10.80 -6.75
C LEU A 31 -7.07 10.01 -5.62
N GLU A 32 -7.89 9.05 -6.01
CA GLU A 32 -8.47 8.03 -5.15
C GLU A 32 -7.97 6.65 -5.58
N VAL A 33 -7.97 5.70 -4.64
CA VAL A 33 -7.70 4.29 -4.92
C VAL A 33 -8.96 3.47 -4.62
N ARG A 34 -9.33 2.57 -5.54
CA ARG A 34 -10.40 1.59 -5.35
C ARG A 34 -9.78 0.20 -5.35
N PRO A 35 -9.58 -0.38 -4.16
CA PRO A 35 -9.09 -1.74 -4.05
C PRO A 35 -10.14 -2.71 -4.61
N THR A 36 -9.68 -3.67 -5.41
CA THR A 36 -10.50 -4.74 -5.97
C THR A 36 -10.49 -5.95 -5.04
N PHE A 37 -9.30 -6.37 -4.62
CA PHE A 37 -9.14 -7.47 -3.67
C PHE A 37 -7.79 -7.42 -2.96
N ILE A 38 -7.74 -8.07 -1.80
CA ILE A 38 -6.51 -8.55 -1.16
C ILE A 38 -6.80 -9.99 -0.74
N ARG A 39 -5.99 -10.94 -1.20
CA ARG A 39 -6.21 -12.36 -0.90
C ARG A 39 -4.90 -13.13 -0.78
N PRO A 40 -4.88 -14.26 -0.08
CA PRO A 40 -3.72 -15.15 -0.10
C PRO A 40 -3.52 -15.75 -1.49
N CYS A 41 -2.26 -15.92 -1.91
CA CYS A 41 -1.96 -16.64 -3.15
C CYS A 41 -2.33 -18.13 -3.02
N LYS A 42 -2.74 -18.74 -4.14
CA LYS A 42 -2.97 -20.19 -4.27
C LYS A 42 -1.65 -20.94 -4.51
N ILE A 43 -0.75 -20.90 -3.53
CA ILE A 43 0.51 -21.65 -3.55
C ILE A 43 0.58 -22.63 -2.39
N ASN A 44 1.32 -23.71 -2.58
CA ASN A 44 1.59 -24.69 -1.52
C ASN A 44 2.32 -24.00 -0.36
N ASN A 45 2.00 -24.40 0.87
CA ASN A 45 2.66 -23.96 2.10
C ASN A 45 2.61 -22.45 2.43
N ASN A 46 1.72 -21.68 1.80
CA ASN A 46 1.45 -20.30 2.22
C ASN A 46 0.97 -20.27 3.69
N ALA A 47 1.66 -19.52 4.55
CA ALA A 47 1.25 -19.34 5.94
C ALA A 47 -0.02 -18.50 6.07
N VAL A 48 -0.29 -17.61 5.11
CA VAL A 48 -1.50 -16.79 5.13
C VAL A 48 -2.66 -17.64 4.65
N LYS A 49 -3.62 -17.90 5.54
CA LYS A 49 -4.82 -18.73 5.24
C LYS A 49 -6.04 -17.91 4.87
N ALA A 50 -6.14 -16.71 5.42
CA ALA A 50 -7.20 -15.78 5.11
C ALA A 50 -6.65 -14.35 5.15
N ALA A 51 -7.15 -13.51 4.26
CA ALA A 51 -6.97 -12.08 4.28
C ALA A 51 -8.31 -11.47 3.88
N ASP A 52 -8.91 -10.71 4.80
CA ASP A 52 -10.16 -10.01 4.58
C ASP A 52 -9.90 -8.51 4.77
N ALA A 53 -10.23 -7.73 3.75
CA ALA A 53 -9.94 -6.31 3.72
C ALA A 53 -11.21 -5.52 3.40
N VAL A 54 -11.53 -4.57 4.27
CA VAL A 54 -12.64 -3.62 4.08
C VAL A 54 -12.04 -2.24 3.91
N PHE A 55 -12.49 -1.54 2.87
CA PHE A 55 -12.01 -0.21 2.53
C PHE A 55 -13.15 0.80 2.64
N ALA A 56 -12.84 1.96 3.17
CA ALA A 56 -13.76 3.08 3.27
C ALA A 56 -13.02 4.38 2.98
N MET A 57 -13.67 5.30 2.27
CA MET A 57 -13.15 6.65 2.10
C MET A 57 -13.46 7.48 3.35
N ARG A 58 -12.45 8.13 3.92
CA ARG A 58 -12.63 9.10 5.01
C ARG A 58 -12.25 10.49 4.52
N GLY A 59 -13.26 11.28 4.16
CA GLY A 59 -13.02 12.57 3.52
C GLY A 59 -12.65 12.41 2.05
N ARG A 60 -11.73 13.25 1.54
CA ARG A 60 -11.38 13.30 0.11
C ARG A 60 -10.20 12.40 -0.23
N THR A 61 -9.08 12.55 0.48
CA THR A 61 -7.79 11.94 0.08
C THR A 61 -7.31 10.84 1.01
N THR A 62 -8.14 10.41 1.97
CA THR A 62 -7.75 9.39 2.94
C THR A 62 -8.56 8.13 2.72
N VAL A 63 -7.86 7.05 2.38
CA VAL A 63 -8.44 5.70 2.39
C VAL A 63 -8.20 5.10 3.76
N VAL A 64 -9.28 4.68 4.39
CA VAL A 64 -9.25 3.90 5.63
C VAL A 64 -9.47 2.44 5.27
N PHE A 65 -8.65 1.57 5.83
CA PHE A 65 -8.77 0.14 5.61
C PHE A 65 -8.68 -0.64 6.92
N HIS A 66 -9.54 -1.66 6.99
CA HIS A 66 -9.54 -2.67 8.03
C HIS A 66 -9.06 -3.96 7.38
N LEU A 67 -8.08 -4.62 7.99
CA LEU A 67 -7.50 -5.83 7.44
C LEU A 67 -7.42 -6.90 8.52
N ASN A 68 -8.02 -8.05 8.27
CA ASN A 68 -7.91 -9.24 9.10
C ASN A 68 -7.09 -10.29 8.35
N VAL A 69 -5.97 -10.70 8.92
CA VAL A 69 -5.08 -11.70 8.34
C VAL A 69 -4.92 -12.88 9.30
N THR A 70 -5.12 -14.10 8.81
CA THR A 70 -4.86 -15.32 9.59
C THR A 70 -3.57 -15.97 9.10
N VAL A 71 -2.60 -16.10 10.00
CA VAL A 71 -1.30 -16.72 9.75
C VAL A 71 -1.23 -18.05 10.49
N SER A 72 -1.04 -19.16 9.77
CA SER A 72 -1.11 -20.51 10.35
C SER A 72 0.19 -21.01 10.97
N ARG A 73 1.33 -20.41 10.62
CA ARG A 73 2.66 -20.85 11.08
C ARG A 73 3.50 -19.64 11.47
N SER A 74 4.40 -19.85 12.43
CA SER A 74 5.36 -18.84 12.84
C SER A 74 6.62 -18.92 11.98
N VAL A 75 7.39 -17.84 11.92
CA VAL A 75 8.72 -17.82 11.31
C VAL A 75 9.67 -16.94 12.11
N ALA A 76 10.90 -17.42 12.31
CA ALA A 76 11.93 -16.68 13.04
C ALA A 76 12.31 -15.38 12.32
N ARG A 77 12.54 -15.49 11.00
CA ARG A 77 12.87 -14.39 10.10
C ARG A 77 12.52 -14.74 8.66
N TRP A 78 12.23 -13.73 7.85
CA TRP A 78 12.19 -13.89 6.40
C TRP A 78 13.58 -13.67 5.82
N SER A 79 13.99 -14.53 4.90
CA SER A 79 15.30 -14.46 4.25
C SER A 79 15.28 -13.59 2.99
N LYS A 80 14.15 -13.56 2.27
CA LYS A 80 13.95 -12.77 1.06
C LYS A 80 12.48 -12.39 0.91
N SER A 81 12.21 -11.18 0.43
CA SER A 81 10.94 -10.81 -0.18
C SER A 81 11.13 -10.47 -1.64
N THR A 82 10.08 -10.75 -2.40
CA THR A 82 9.88 -10.18 -3.73
C THR A 82 8.47 -9.59 -3.79
N ALA A 83 8.35 -8.37 -4.31
CA ALA A 83 7.09 -7.76 -4.67
C ALA A 83 7.10 -7.42 -6.16
N VAL A 84 6.21 -8.05 -6.92
CA VAL A 84 6.02 -7.80 -8.35
C VAL A 84 4.80 -6.92 -8.51
N ILE A 85 4.99 -5.74 -9.10
CA ILE A 85 3.93 -4.80 -9.45
C ILE A 85 3.67 -4.95 -10.95
N GLU A 86 2.43 -5.22 -11.30
CA GLU A 86 1.94 -5.39 -12.66
C GLU A 86 0.90 -4.31 -12.98
N GLN A 87 0.90 -3.86 -14.23
CA GLN A 87 -0.14 -2.98 -14.79
C GLN A 87 -1.02 -3.81 -15.72
N CYS A 88 -2.34 -3.67 -15.61
CA CYS A 88 -3.32 -4.39 -16.42
C CYS A 88 -4.31 -3.42 -17.07
N ASP A 89 -4.67 -3.62 -18.35
CA ASP A 89 -5.41 -2.62 -19.13
C ASP A 89 -6.88 -2.42 -18.69
N GLN A 90 -7.59 -3.48 -18.27
CA GLN A 90 -9.03 -3.39 -17.94
C GLN A 90 -9.48 -4.37 -16.85
N THR A 91 -8.97 -5.60 -16.89
CA THR A 91 -9.30 -6.64 -15.91
C THR A 91 -8.03 -7.33 -15.44
N VAL A 92 -8.04 -7.81 -14.20
CA VAL A 92 -6.92 -8.55 -13.62
C VAL A 92 -6.92 -9.96 -14.19
N SER A 93 -6.09 -10.20 -15.21
CA SER A 93 -5.86 -11.54 -15.76
C SER A 93 -4.40 -11.70 -16.17
N ALA A 94 -3.90 -12.93 -16.15
CA ALA A 94 -2.53 -13.20 -16.61
C ALA A 94 -2.30 -12.79 -18.08
N ALA A 95 -3.35 -12.70 -18.89
CA ALA A 95 -3.27 -12.31 -20.30
C ALA A 95 -3.20 -10.79 -20.53
N THR A 96 -3.58 -9.99 -19.54
CA THR A 96 -3.75 -8.53 -19.67
C THR A 96 -2.76 -7.74 -18.82
N CYS A 97 -1.98 -8.41 -17.97
CA CYS A 97 -1.05 -7.76 -17.06
C CYS A 97 0.39 -7.83 -17.58
N SER A 98 1.11 -6.72 -17.50
CA SER A 98 2.55 -6.63 -17.78
C SER A 98 3.31 -6.20 -16.53
N THR A 99 4.50 -6.78 -16.30
CA THR A 99 5.31 -6.39 -15.15
C THR A 99 5.78 -4.95 -15.30
N PHE A 100 5.38 -4.11 -14.35
CA PHE A 100 5.81 -2.74 -14.25
C PHE A 100 7.14 -2.64 -13.49
N ARG A 101 7.22 -3.29 -12.32
CA ARG A 101 8.43 -3.26 -11.48
C ARG A 101 8.50 -4.44 -10.53
N THR A 102 9.73 -4.90 -10.27
CA THR A 102 10.01 -5.91 -9.23
C THR A 102 10.88 -5.28 -8.15
N PHE A 103 10.51 -5.49 -6.89
CA PHE A 103 11.27 -5.10 -5.72
C PHE A 103 11.75 -6.34 -4.99
N GLU A 104 13.03 -6.35 -4.60
CA GLU A 104 13.61 -7.42 -3.81
C GLU A 104 14.20 -6.86 -2.51
N PHE A 105 13.98 -7.58 -1.41
CA PHE A 105 14.46 -7.20 -0.08
C PHE A 105 15.13 -8.39 0.60
N HIS A 106 16.35 -8.19 1.11
CA HIS A 106 17.15 -9.24 1.76
C HIS A 106 17.13 -9.19 3.30
N ASP A 107 16.39 -8.25 3.89
CA ASP A 107 16.09 -8.21 5.33
C ASP A 107 14.73 -7.52 5.54
N ILE A 108 13.66 -8.30 5.33
CA ILE A 108 12.28 -7.78 5.43
C ILE A 108 11.99 -7.28 6.85
N CYS A 109 12.55 -7.95 7.85
CA CYS A 109 12.29 -7.60 9.25
C CYS A 109 12.79 -6.19 9.55
N ALA A 110 14.02 -5.86 9.16
CA ALA A 110 14.55 -4.51 9.33
C ALA A 110 13.74 -3.48 8.53
N VAL A 111 13.40 -3.78 7.28
CA VAL A 111 12.66 -2.86 6.39
C VAL A 111 11.23 -2.62 6.89
N MET A 112 10.49 -3.67 7.23
CA MET A 112 9.12 -3.50 7.72
C MET A 112 9.07 -2.81 9.08
N MET A 113 9.99 -3.15 10.00
CA MET A 113 9.97 -2.59 11.35
C MET A 113 10.60 -1.20 11.45
N SER A 114 11.16 -0.67 10.36
CA SER A 114 11.78 0.64 10.35
C SER A 114 10.75 1.76 10.51
N ALA A 115 10.93 2.58 11.55
CA ALA A 115 10.10 3.76 11.81
C ALA A 115 10.25 4.87 10.75
N ALA A 116 11.32 4.83 9.95
CA ALA A 116 11.55 5.78 8.86
C ALA A 116 10.72 5.46 7.61
N MET A 117 10.08 4.30 7.56
CA MET A 117 9.34 3.88 6.37
C MET A 117 7.93 4.49 6.32
N PRO A 118 7.39 4.80 5.12
CA PRO A 118 6.07 5.41 4.99
C PRO A 118 4.92 4.60 5.62
N TRP A 119 5.07 3.27 5.68
CA TRP A 119 4.06 2.35 6.23
C TRP A 119 4.18 2.12 7.75
N ALA A 120 5.18 2.70 8.43
CA ALA A 120 5.43 2.43 9.84
C ALA A 120 4.20 2.68 10.74
N ARG A 121 3.44 3.74 10.47
CA ARG A 121 2.20 4.06 11.20
C ARG A 121 1.12 2.99 11.04
N VAL A 122 0.98 2.44 9.83
CA VAL A 122 0.03 1.36 9.54
C VAL A 122 0.44 0.09 10.30
N LEU A 123 1.72 -0.28 10.25
CA LEU A 123 2.20 -1.47 10.96
C LEU A 123 2.06 -1.35 12.48
N ALA A 124 2.28 -0.16 13.03
CA ALA A 124 2.11 0.10 14.47
C ALA A 124 0.66 -0.09 14.95
N SER A 125 -0.33 0.05 14.06
CA SER A 125 -1.75 -0.18 14.37
C SER A 125 -2.21 -1.64 14.27
N ILE A 126 -1.34 -2.58 13.86
CA ILE A 126 -1.67 -4.00 13.78
C ILE A 126 -1.70 -4.63 15.19
N ARG A 127 -2.69 -5.47 15.44
CA ARG A 127 -2.90 -6.23 16.68
C ARG A 127 -3.00 -7.74 16.40
N PRO A 128 -2.21 -8.61 17.06
CA PRO A 128 -1.10 -8.28 17.94
C PRO A 128 -0.01 -7.52 17.18
N LYS A 129 0.85 -6.80 17.91
CA LYS A 129 1.93 -6.00 17.30
C LYS A 129 2.79 -6.94 16.45
N MET A 130 2.91 -6.64 15.16
CA MET A 130 3.83 -7.38 14.31
C MET A 130 5.25 -7.18 14.82
N SER A 131 5.99 -8.27 14.92
CA SER A 131 7.40 -8.28 15.27
C SER A 131 8.08 -9.42 14.51
N CYS A 132 9.40 -9.39 14.44
CA CYS A 132 10.18 -10.57 14.09
C CYS A 132 10.75 -11.13 15.40
N PRO A 133 10.51 -12.42 15.73
CA PRO A 133 9.85 -13.44 14.93
C PRO A 133 8.33 -13.23 14.77
N VAL A 134 7.80 -13.60 13.60
CA VAL A 134 6.37 -13.48 13.30
C VAL A 134 5.67 -14.71 13.84
N THR A 135 4.71 -14.51 14.74
CA THR A 135 3.98 -15.60 15.37
C THR A 135 2.75 -16.00 14.56
N LYS A 136 2.38 -17.28 14.59
CA LYS A 136 1.06 -17.72 14.14
C LYS A 136 -0.06 -17.00 14.91
N GLY A 137 -1.18 -16.73 14.25
CA GLY A 137 -2.32 -16.08 14.88
C GLY A 137 -3.16 -15.25 13.91
N LYS A 138 -4.14 -14.55 14.47
CA LYS A 138 -4.97 -13.59 13.77
C LYS A 138 -4.41 -12.19 14.01
N TYR A 139 -4.08 -11.50 12.94
CA TYR A 139 -3.64 -10.11 12.93
C TYR A 139 -4.78 -9.24 12.44
N THR A 140 -5.05 -8.16 13.14
CA THR A 140 -6.11 -7.21 12.83
C THR A 140 -5.49 -5.82 12.74
N LEU A 141 -5.77 -5.16 11.63
CA LEU A 141 -5.51 -3.75 11.43
C LEU A 141 -6.86 -3.06 11.47
N SER A 142 -7.01 -2.11 12.40
CA SER A 142 -8.22 -1.30 12.51
C SER A 142 -7.86 0.16 12.25
N ASN A 143 -8.65 0.81 11.38
CA ASN A 143 -8.46 2.20 11.00
C ASN A 143 -7.07 2.51 10.41
N GLY A 144 -6.48 1.58 9.66
CA GLY A 144 -5.28 1.86 8.88
C GLY A 144 -5.59 2.97 7.89
N SER A 145 -4.72 3.97 7.74
CA SER A 145 -4.95 5.08 6.81
C SER A 145 -3.79 5.22 5.85
N LEU A 146 -4.13 5.43 4.58
CA LEU A 146 -3.18 5.77 3.53
C LEU A 146 -3.49 7.18 3.05
N ALA A 147 -2.53 8.09 3.23
CA ALA A 147 -2.63 9.44 2.70
C ALA A 147 -2.26 9.43 1.21
N MET A 148 -3.25 9.67 0.35
CA MET A 148 -3.05 9.67 -1.11
C MET A 148 -2.15 10.81 -1.58
N ASP A 149 -1.96 11.85 -0.75
CA ASP A 149 -1.07 12.98 -1.06
C ASP A 149 0.39 12.55 -1.26
N LEU A 150 0.86 11.55 -0.50
CA LEU A 150 2.21 11.02 -0.69
C LEU A 150 2.33 10.29 -2.04
N LEU A 151 1.32 9.48 -2.38
CA LEU A 151 1.24 8.79 -3.67
C LEU A 151 1.21 9.81 -4.81
N ASN A 152 0.41 10.87 -4.69
CA ASN A 152 0.35 11.96 -5.68
C ASN A 152 1.70 12.65 -5.87
N ALA A 153 2.45 12.88 -4.79
CA ALA A 153 3.75 13.53 -4.86
C ALA A 153 4.80 12.67 -5.58
N VAL A 154 4.71 11.34 -5.45
CA VAL A 154 5.65 10.40 -6.08
C VAL A 154 5.16 9.85 -7.42
N SER A 155 3.87 10.05 -7.76
CA SER A 155 3.26 9.56 -8.99
C SER A 155 3.44 10.49 -10.19
N GLY A 156 4.11 11.64 -10.05
CA GLY A 156 4.32 12.57 -11.18
C GLY A 156 4.79 11.91 -12.49
N PRO A 157 5.80 11.04 -12.48
CA PRO A 157 6.22 10.29 -13.67
C PRO A 157 5.41 9.00 -13.91
N LEU A 158 4.59 8.57 -12.96
CA LEU A 158 3.83 7.34 -13.03
C LEU A 158 2.38 7.66 -13.40
N ARG A 159 1.99 7.37 -14.65
CA ARG A 159 0.58 7.42 -15.04
C ARG A 159 -0.18 6.28 -14.35
N LEU A 160 -0.60 6.52 -13.10
CA LEU A 160 -1.31 5.54 -12.27
C LEU A 160 -2.73 5.29 -12.75
N GLU A 161 -3.34 6.24 -13.45
CA GLU A 161 -4.73 6.16 -13.90
C GLU A 161 -4.88 5.38 -15.20
N GLY A 162 -6.04 4.74 -15.35
CA GLY A 162 -6.39 3.98 -16.57
C GLY A 162 -5.87 2.55 -16.58
N PHE A 163 -5.28 2.08 -15.48
CA PHE A 163 -4.82 0.70 -15.31
C PHE A 163 -5.37 0.11 -14.01
N VAL A 164 -5.55 -1.20 -14.01
CA VAL A 164 -5.64 -1.99 -12.79
C VAL A 164 -4.22 -2.36 -12.37
N TRP A 165 -3.84 -2.02 -11.15
CA TRP A 165 -2.55 -2.35 -10.58
C TRP A 165 -2.67 -3.61 -9.75
N ARG A 166 -1.86 -4.61 -10.09
CA ARG A 166 -1.76 -5.84 -9.32
C ARG A 166 -0.41 -5.89 -8.62
N ALA A 167 -0.41 -6.27 -7.35
CA ALA A 167 0.79 -6.50 -6.57
C ALA A 167 0.80 -7.94 -6.05
N LEU A 168 1.80 -8.71 -6.48
CA LEU A 168 2.11 -10.04 -5.98
C LEU A 168 3.29 -9.93 -5.01
N SER A 169 3.03 -10.09 -3.72
CA SER A 169 4.04 -9.98 -2.66
C SER A 169 4.30 -11.34 -2.04
N GLN A 170 5.56 -11.77 -2.05
CA GLN A 170 6.00 -13.02 -1.46
C GLN A 170 7.15 -12.76 -0.48
N ALA A 171 7.14 -13.47 0.65
CA ALA A 171 8.27 -13.58 1.56
C ALA A 171 8.56 -15.06 1.80
N VAL A 172 9.83 -15.44 1.87
CA VAL A 172 10.26 -16.82 2.15
C VAL A 172 10.97 -16.91 3.49
N ASP A 173 10.86 -18.07 4.16
CA ASP A 173 11.56 -18.34 5.42
C ASP A 173 13.05 -18.66 5.19
N SER A 174 13.79 -18.94 6.26
CA SER A 174 15.23 -19.25 6.17
C SER A 174 15.55 -20.54 5.42
N ARG A 175 14.56 -21.40 5.14
CA ARG A 175 14.72 -22.63 4.36
C ARG A 175 14.33 -22.44 2.90
N GLY A 176 13.88 -21.24 2.52
CA GLY A 176 13.39 -20.93 1.18
C GLY A 176 11.89 -21.24 0.97
N ASP A 177 11.18 -21.71 2.01
CA ASP A 177 9.76 -22.03 1.88
C ASP A 177 8.91 -20.75 1.87
N PRO A 178 7.85 -20.65 1.03
CA PRO A 178 6.94 -19.49 0.98
C PRO A 178 6.23 -19.17 2.31
N HIS A 179 6.86 -18.31 3.10
CA HIS A 179 6.36 -17.49 4.20
C HIS A 179 4.91 -17.02 4.06
N ILE A 180 4.85 -15.84 3.46
CA ILE A 180 3.67 -15.07 3.14
C ILE A 180 3.60 -15.02 1.62
N CYS A 181 2.41 -15.22 1.06
CA CYS A 181 2.11 -14.76 -0.29
C CYS A 181 0.74 -14.09 -0.31
N LEU A 182 0.72 -12.84 -0.78
CA LEU A 182 -0.47 -12.02 -0.98
C LEU A 182 -0.57 -11.58 -2.43
N ASP A 183 -1.78 -11.69 -2.98
CA ASP A 183 -2.20 -11.19 -4.27
C ASP A 183 -3.20 -10.06 -4.01
N SER A 184 -2.90 -8.87 -4.50
CA SER A 184 -3.75 -7.69 -4.32
C SER A 184 -3.91 -6.94 -5.62
N ALA A 185 -5.06 -6.31 -5.81
CA ALA A 185 -5.30 -5.46 -6.96
C ALA A 185 -6.16 -4.25 -6.60
N GLY A 186 -6.00 -3.17 -7.37
CA GLY A 186 -6.83 -1.99 -7.27
C GLY A 186 -6.61 -1.02 -8.42
N GLU A 187 -7.47 -0.04 -8.52
CA GLU A 187 -7.44 1.00 -9.55
C GLU A 187 -7.18 2.37 -8.93
N PHE A 188 -6.47 3.23 -9.64
CA PHE A 188 -6.36 4.64 -9.30
C PHE A 188 -7.16 5.48 -10.29
N PHE A 189 -7.90 6.46 -9.79
CA PHE A 189 -8.71 7.36 -10.60
C PHE A 189 -8.75 8.75 -9.98
N ARG A 190 -8.91 9.77 -10.82
CA ARG A 190 -9.08 11.15 -10.36
C ARG A 190 -10.55 11.49 -10.17
N VAL A 191 -10.86 12.02 -8.99
CA VAL A 191 -12.18 12.53 -8.67
C VAL A 191 -12.15 14.05 -8.64
N ARG A 192 -13.13 14.67 -9.30
CA ARG A 192 -13.29 16.13 -9.27
C ARG A 192 -13.74 16.57 -7.87
N ASN A 193 -12.99 17.51 -7.29
CA ASN A 193 -13.33 18.18 -6.05
C ASN A 193 -14.70 18.85 -6.20
N ARG A 194 -15.67 18.44 -5.35
CA ARG A 194 -16.94 19.15 -5.25
C ARG A 194 -16.67 20.58 -4.76
N PRO A 195 -17.26 21.61 -5.41
CA PRO A 195 -17.21 22.97 -4.89
C PRO A 195 -17.63 22.95 -3.42
N LYS A 196 -16.89 23.64 -2.55
CA LYS A 196 -17.43 23.93 -1.23
C LYS A 196 -18.61 24.85 -1.49
N VAL A 197 -19.83 24.35 -1.31
CA VAL A 197 -21.01 25.22 -1.26
C VAL A 197 -20.70 26.18 -0.11
N LYS A 198 -20.43 27.44 -0.44
CA LYS A 198 -20.34 28.48 0.58
C LYS A 198 -21.68 28.42 1.30
N GLY A 199 -21.64 28.14 2.60
CA GLY A 199 -22.84 28.17 3.42
C GLY A 199 -23.60 29.45 3.09
N ILE A 200 -24.89 29.31 2.85
CA ILE A 200 -25.79 30.45 2.85
C ILE A 200 -25.83 30.87 4.33
N ASP A 201 -24.82 31.61 4.77
CA ASP A 201 -24.71 32.17 6.12
C ASP A 201 -25.63 33.41 6.26
N GLY A 202 -26.82 33.36 5.64
CA GLY A 202 -27.60 34.56 5.37
C GLY A 202 -29.08 34.34 5.10
N LEU A 203 -29.73 33.36 5.73
CA LEU A 203 -31.15 33.53 6.03
C LEU A 203 -31.26 34.07 7.46
N ALA A 204 -31.33 35.40 7.52
CA ALA A 204 -31.70 36.15 8.69
C ALA A 204 -32.99 35.57 9.28
N SER A 205 -32.94 35.25 10.57
CA SER A 205 -34.13 35.11 11.39
C SER A 205 -34.70 36.50 11.63
N ASP A 206 -35.43 37.05 10.65
CA ASP A 206 -36.34 38.17 10.92
C ASP A 206 -37.50 37.62 11.75
N LYS A 207 -37.36 37.74 13.07
CA LYS A 207 -38.49 37.80 13.98
C LYS A 207 -38.90 39.27 14.11
N ALA A 208 -40.01 39.62 13.48
CA ALA A 208 -40.85 40.76 13.85
C ALA A 208 -42.29 40.25 13.95
#